data_AF-T1CFR9-F1
#
_entry.id   AF-T1CFR9-F1
#
_cell.length_a   1.000
_cell.length_b   1.000
_cell.length_c   1.000
_cell.angle_alpha   90.00
_cell.angle_beta   90.00
_cell.angle_gamma   90.00
#
_symmetry.space_group_name_H-M   'P 1'
#
loop_
_entity.id
_entity.type
_entity.pdbx_description
1 polymer ?
#
loop_
_entity_poly.entity_id
_entity_poly.type
_entity_poly.pdbx_seq_one_letter_code
_entity_poly.pdbx_strand_id
1 'polypeptide(L)'
;EALTLVMERAIAQRTPTRASHRRADRVRTRRIVEARLVSVDAGRFTLDLRAEAGTYIKEWVEGDDGRTEPSLAALLGQPLKVESLDVLEIHDTTE
;
A
#
# COMPACT_ATOMS: atom_id res chain seq x y z
N GLU A 1 -15.69 -1.03 3.52
CA GLU A 1 -15.60 0.44 3.65
C GLU A 1 -14.17 0.96 3.47
N ALA A 2 -13.18 0.55 4.29
CA ALA A 2 -11.81 1.05 4.18
C ALA A 2 -11.14 0.87 2.81
N LEU A 3 -11.28 -0.30 2.16
CA LEU A 3 -10.70 -0.54 0.83
C LEU A 3 -11.29 0.40 -0.23
N THR A 4 -12.60 0.62 -0.22
CA THR A 4 -13.30 1.58 -1.10
C THR A 4 -12.73 2.98 -0.93
N LEU A 5 -12.56 3.42 0.32
CA LEU A 5 -12.03 4.74 0.64
C LEU A 5 -10.61 4.96 0.11
N VAL A 6 -9.76 3.92 0.12
CA VAL A 6 -8.40 4.02 -0.43
C VAL A 6 -8.41 4.10 -1.95
N MET A 7 -9.21 3.26 -2.63
CA MET A 7 -9.23 3.22 -4.10
C MET A 7 -9.66 4.57 -4.70
N GLU A 8 -10.44 5.36 -3.97
CA GLU A 8 -10.90 6.69 -4.40
C GLU A 8 -9.90 7.82 -4.08
N ARG A 9 -8.81 7.54 -3.35
CA ARG A 9 -7.92 8.58 -2.81
C ARG A 9 -6.49 8.45 -3.30
N ALA A 10 -5.87 9.60 -3.50
CA ALA A 10 -4.43 9.71 -3.66
C ALA A 10 -3.73 9.40 -2.32
N ILE A 11 -2.64 8.66 -2.39
CA ILE A 11 -1.77 8.29 -1.27
C ILE A 11 -0.50 9.11 -1.35
N ALA A 12 -0.19 9.86 -0.31
CA ALA A 12 1.08 10.53 -0.14
C ALA A 12 2.09 9.57 0.50
N GLN A 13 3.06 9.09 -0.26
CA GLN A 13 4.14 8.23 0.24
C GLN A 13 5.46 8.99 0.29
N ARG A 14 5.95 9.29 1.49
CA ARG A 14 7.35 9.68 1.68
C ARG A 14 8.23 8.46 1.39
N THR A 15 9.44 8.68 0.87
CA THR A 15 10.41 7.59 0.64
C THR A 15 10.51 6.70 1.89
N PRO A 16 10.25 5.39 1.81
CA PRO A 16 10.22 4.53 2.98
C PRO A 16 11.50 4.58 3.79
N THR A 17 11.38 4.39 5.11
CA THR A 17 12.54 4.33 6.02
C THR A 17 13.60 3.35 5.52
N ARG A 18 13.18 2.14 5.10
CA ARG A 18 14.07 1.09 4.53
C ARG A 18 14.75 1.44 3.20
N ALA A 19 14.28 2.47 2.52
CA ALA A 19 14.80 2.92 1.22
C ALA A 19 15.56 4.26 1.32
N SER A 20 15.47 4.93 2.47
CA SER A 20 16.03 6.28 2.71
C SER A 20 17.54 6.37 2.43
N HIS A 21 18.32 5.34 2.77
CA HIS A 21 19.76 5.30 2.51
C HIS A 21 20.12 5.26 1.01
N ARG A 22 19.19 4.88 0.14
CA ARG A 22 19.44 4.68 -1.31
C ARG A 22 18.70 5.66 -2.21
N ARG A 23 17.71 6.36 -1.68
CA ARG A 23 16.82 7.22 -2.47
C ARG A 23 16.62 8.54 -1.74
N ALA A 24 16.56 9.62 -2.52
CA ALA A 24 16.22 10.94 -1.99
C ALA A 24 14.91 10.89 -1.20
N ASP A 25 14.92 11.51 -0.04
CA ASP A 25 13.77 11.61 0.84
C ASP A 25 12.78 12.65 0.27
N ARG A 26 11.66 12.17 -0.28
CA ARG A 26 10.61 13.01 -0.84
C ARG A 26 9.25 12.31 -0.79
N VAL A 27 8.19 13.10 -0.78
CA VAL A 27 6.81 12.62 -0.88
C VAL A 27 6.43 12.44 -2.35
N ARG A 28 5.78 11.32 -2.66
CA ARG A 28 5.24 11.01 -3.99
C ARG A 28 3.78 10.60 -3.85
N THR A 29 2.94 11.18 -4.71
CA THR A 29 1.54 10.75 -4.82
C THR A 29 1.45 9.43 -5.57
N ARG A 30 0.68 8.49 -5.04
CA ARG A 30 0.42 7.15 -5.59
C ARG A 30 -1.06 6.82 -5.48
N ARG A 31 -1.51 5.78 -6.18
CA ARG A 31 -2.86 5.23 -6.03
C ARG A 31 -2.85 3.70 -6.00
N ILE A 32 -3.74 3.15 -5.18
CA ILE A 32 -4.22 1.78 -5.37
C ILE A 32 -5.33 1.88 -6.40
N VAL A 33 -5.16 1.19 -7.52
CA VAL A 33 -6.11 1.20 -8.64
C VAL A 33 -7.29 0.29 -8.33
N GLU A 34 -7.00 -0.91 -7.83
CA GLU A 34 -7.99 -1.91 -7.42
C GLU A 34 -7.48 -2.64 -6.18
N ALA A 35 -8.39 -3.01 -5.30
CA ALA A 35 -8.11 -3.90 -4.18
C ALA A 35 -9.36 -4.70 -3.82
N ARG A 36 -9.18 -6.01 -3.62
CA ARG A 36 -10.24 -6.91 -3.16
C ARG A 36 -9.74 -7.78 -2.02
N LEU A 37 -10.66 -8.07 -1.10
CA LEU A 37 -10.44 -9.01 -0.02
C LEU A 37 -10.62 -10.44 -0.56
N VAL A 38 -9.57 -11.26 -0.46
CA VAL A 38 -9.57 -12.65 -0.94
C VAL A 38 -10.01 -13.59 0.17
N SER A 39 -9.49 -13.40 1.38
CA SER A 39 -9.80 -14.23 2.53
C SER A 39 -9.60 -13.46 3.83
N VAL A 40 -10.30 -13.91 4.88
CA VAL A 40 -10.09 -13.47 6.27
C VAL A 40 -10.13 -14.72 7.14
N ASP A 41 -9.10 -14.91 7.94
CA ASP A 41 -9.05 -15.99 8.93
C ASP A 41 -8.16 -15.62 10.11
N ALA A 42 -8.59 -15.95 11.33
CA ALA A 42 -7.79 -15.82 12.55
C ALA A 42 -7.03 -14.48 12.70
N GLY A 43 -7.67 -13.35 12.39
CA GLY A 43 -7.06 -12.01 12.47
C GLY A 43 -6.08 -11.66 11.34
N ARG A 44 -6.04 -12.49 10.30
CA ARG A 44 -5.28 -12.29 9.07
C ARG A 44 -6.24 -12.09 7.92
N PHE A 45 -5.76 -11.41 6.90
CA PHE A 45 -6.49 -11.28 5.64
C PHE A 45 -5.52 -11.25 4.47
N THR A 46 -6.00 -11.69 3.32
CA THR A 46 -5.27 -11.60 2.05
C THR A 46 -5.97 -10.59 1.16
N LEU A 47 -5.19 -9.66 0.62
CA LEU A 47 -5.65 -8.73 -0.41
C LEU A 47 -5.03 -9.11 -1.75
N ASP A 48 -5.84 -9.04 -2.78
CA ASP A 48 -5.39 -8.97 -4.17
C ASP A 48 -5.60 -7.53 -4.63
N LEU A 49 -4.53 -6.90 -5.12
CA LEU A 49 -4.54 -5.47 -5.42
C LEU A 49 -3.66 -5.12 -6.60
N ARG A 50 -4.01 -4.02 -7.26
CA ARG A 50 -3.29 -3.39 -8.36
C ARG A 50 -2.98 -1.95 -7.98
N ALA A 51 -1.76 -1.50 -8.23
CA ALA A 51 -1.30 -0.17 -7.81
C ALA A 51 -0.45 0.51 -8.90
N GLU A 52 -0.33 1.84 -8.82
CA GLU A 52 0.56 2.59 -9.70
C GLU A 52 2.04 2.18 -9.52
N ALA A 53 2.84 2.35 -10.57
CA ALA A 53 4.25 2.01 -10.56
C ALA A 53 5.03 2.72 -9.43
N GLY A 54 5.84 1.95 -8.72
CA GLY A 54 6.65 2.45 -7.59
C GLY A 54 5.83 2.81 -6.36
N THR A 55 4.62 2.25 -6.20
CA THR A 55 3.88 2.26 -4.93
C THR A 55 4.55 1.30 -3.96
N TYR A 56 4.79 1.78 -2.74
CA TYR A 56 5.39 1.00 -1.67
C TYR A 56 4.28 0.29 -0.89
N ILE A 57 3.92 -0.93 -1.30
CA ILE A 57 2.76 -1.67 -0.77
C ILE A 57 2.87 -1.93 0.73
N LYS A 58 4.04 -2.38 1.21
CA LYS A 58 4.26 -2.63 2.65
C LYS A 58 3.99 -1.38 3.48
N GLU A 59 4.54 -0.26 3.02
CA GLU A 59 4.40 1.03 3.71
C GLU A 59 2.99 1.62 3.60
N TRP A 60 2.24 1.32 2.54
CA TRP A 60 0.81 1.65 2.48
C TRP A 60 -0.03 0.82 3.45
N VAL A 61 0.30 -0.46 3.65
CA VAL A 61 -0.42 -1.31 4.63
C VAL A 61 -0.09 -0.88 6.06
N GLU A 62 1.20 -0.74 6.40
CA GLU A 62 1.66 -0.53 7.78
C GLU A 62 1.74 0.95 8.20
N GLY A 63 1.78 1.87 7.23
CA GLY A 63 1.87 3.33 7.46
C GLY A 63 3.28 3.90 7.57
N ASP A 64 4.29 3.06 7.86
CA ASP A 64 5.71 3.47 8.04
C ASP A 64 5.86 4.66 9.00
N ASP A 65 5.24 4.56 10.18
CA ASP A 65 5.25 5.60 11.23
C ASP A 65 4.77 6.98 10.73
N GLY A 66 3.65 6.97 9.99
CA GLY A 66 3.03 8.18 9.44
C GLY A 66 3.71 8.72 8.17
N ARG A 67 4.65 7.99 7.58
CA ARG A 67 5.29 8.38 6.30
C ARG A 67 4.44 8.08 5.08
N THR A 68 3.36 7.30 5.23
CA THR A 68 2.35 7.06 4.19
C THR A 68 0.94 7.42 4.68
N GLU A 69 0.25 8.30 3.96
CA GLU A 69 -1.11 8.76 4.29
C GLU A 69 -2.01 8.89 3.03
N PRO A 70 -3.21 8.30 3.02
CA PRO A 70 -3.72 7.34 3.99
C PRO A 70 -2.99 5.99 3.91
N SER A 71 -2.89 5.32 5.05
CA SER A 71 -2.46 3.92 5.15
C SER A 71 -3.63 3.02 5.57
N LEU A 72 -3.56 1.73 5.22
CA LEU A 72 -4.62 0.78 5.59
C LEU A 72 -4.73 0.63 7.11
N ALA A 73 -3.60 0.57 7.81
CA ALA A 73 -3.56 0.54 9.28
C ALA A 73 -4.27 1.74 9.90
N ALA A 74 -3.98 2.96 9.42
CA ALA A 74 -4.64 4.18 9.90
C ALA A 74 -6.15 4.16 9.64
N LEU A 75 -6.57 3.72 8.45
CA LEU A 75 -7.99 3.64 8.08
C LEU A 75 -8.78 2.60 8.87
N LEU A 76 -8.15 1.48 9.24
CA LEU A 76 -8.76 0.48 10.12
C LEU A 76 -8.63 0.83 11.60
N GLY A 77 -7.87 1.87 11.95
CA GLY A 77 -7.60 2.26 13.34
C GLY A 77 -6.81 1.22 14.13
N GLN A 78 -6.07 0.34 13.45
CA GLN A 78 -5.33 -0.76 14.07
C GLN A 78 -3.97 -0.96 13.41
N PRO A 79 -2.92 -1.28 14.18
CA PRO A 79 -1.62 -1.64 13.61
C PRO A 79 -1.74 -2.88 12.72
N LEU A 80 -1.12 -2.83 11.55
CA LEU A 80 -1.03 -3.96 10.62
C LEU A 80 0.43 -4.34 10.38
N LYS A 81 0.64 -5.58 9.97
CA LYS A 81 1.94 -6.12 9.57
C LYS A 81 1.76 -6.90 8.28
N VAL A 82 2.61 -6.64 7.29
CA VAL A 82 2.68 -7.47 6.08
C VAL A 82 3.53 -8.69 6.35
N GLU A 83 2.90 -9.86 6.30
CA GLU A 83 3.58 -11.14 6.53
C GLU A 83 4.20 -11.71 5.26
N SER A 84 3.49 -11.58 4.14
CA SER A 84 3.95 -11.98 2.80
C SER A 84 3.47 -10.97 1.77
N LEU A 85 4.22 -10.84 0.67
CA LEU A 85 3.89 -9.97 -0.45
C LEU A 85 4.54 -10.55 -1.71
N ASP A 86 3.71 -10.89 -2.69
CA ASP A 86 4.13 -11.40 -3.98
C ASP A 86 3.62 -10.50 -5.11
N VAL A 87 4.39 -10.43 -6.19
CA VAL A 87 3.98 -9.75 -7.42
C VAL A 87 3.36 -10.81 -8.34
N LEU A 88 2.06 -10.67 -8.60
CA LEU A 88 1.33 -11.60 -9.46
C LEU A 88 1.47 -11.25 -10.94
N GLU A 89 1.46 -9.96 -11.28
CA GLU A 89 1.50 -9.47 -12.65
C GLU A 89 2.17 -8.08 -12.72
N ILE A 90 2.79 -7.77 -13.86
CA ILE A 90 3.29 -6.44 -14.20
C ILE A 90 2.50 -5.96 -15.43
N HIS A 91 1.75 -4.88 -15.28
CA HIS A 91 1.01 -4.29 -16.38
C HIS A 91 1.85 -3.17 -17.02
N ASP A 92 2.36 -3.43 -18.22
CA ASP A 92 3.03 -2.41 -19.04
C ASP A 92 2.04 -1.85 -20.06
N THR A 93 2.11 -0.55 -20.32
CA THR A 93 1.31 0.15 -21.35
C THR A 93 1.79 -0.09 -22.78
N THR A 94 2.73 -1.02 -22.97
CA THR A 94 3.27 -1.32 -24.30
C THR A 94 2.46 -2.43 -24.92
N GLU A 95 1.49 -2.05 -25.77
CA GLU A 95 1.18 -2.86 -26.95
C GLU A 95 2.26 -2.64 -28.03
#